data_AF-K9YGL6-F1
#
_entry.id   AF-K9YGL6-F1
#
_cell.length_a   1.000
_cell.length_b   1.000
_cell.length_c   1.000
_cell.angle_alpha   90.00
_cell.angle_beta   90.00
_cell.angle_gamma   90.00
#
_symmetry.space_group_name_H-M   'P 1'
#
loop_
_entity.id
_entity.type
_entity.pdbx_description
1 polymer ?
#
loop_
_entity_poly.entity_id
_entity_poly.type
_entity_poly.pdbx_seq_one_letter_code
_entity_poly.pdbx_strand_id
1 'polypeptide(L)' 'MIEVFLDTSFAIALSSVSDKNHLKAVQIANQLEKNQTRLVTTQAILLEIGNALSKKNIG' A
#
# COMPACT_ATOMS: atom_id res chain seq x y z
N MET A 1 -18.23 -2.89 10.83
CA MET A 1 -16.79 -2.97 10.53
C MET A 1 -16.59 -2.35 9.16
N ILE A 2 -15.70 -1.36 9.02
CA ILE A 2 -15.44 -0.73 7.73
C ILE A 2 -14.39 -1.57 7.00
N GLU A 3 -14.67 -1.88 5.73
CA GLU A 3 -13.73 -2.54 4.83
C GLU A 3 -13.29 -1.54 3.78
N VAL A 4 -12.00 -1.51 3.49
CA VAL A 4 -11.45 -0.67 2.42
C VAL A 4 -10.62 -1.50 1.47
N PHE A 5 -10.74 -1.18 0.19
CA PHE A 5 -9.96 -1.82 -0.85
C PHE A 5 -8.53 -1.29 -0.85
N LEU A 6 -7.56 -2.20 -0.71
CA LEU A 6 -6.14 -1.91 -0.86
C LEU A 6 -5.78 -1.98 -2.35
N ASP A 7 -5.37 -0.83 -2.88
CA ASP A 7 -4.86 -0.67 -4.24
C ASP A 7 -3.32 -0.73 -4.30
N THR A 8 -2.79 -1.08 -5.47
CA THR A 8 -1.34 -1.13 -5.74
C THR A 8 -0.67 0.20 -5.40
N SER A 9 -1.25 1.33 -5.81
CA SER A 9 -0.62 2.65 -5.64
C SER A 9 -0.38 3.01 -4.17
N PHE A 10 -1.29 2.63 -3.28
CA PHE A 10 -1.14 2.84 -1.83
C PHE A 10 0.00 2.00 -1.26
N ALA A 11 0.07 0.72 -1.61
CA ALA A 11 1.13 -0.18 -1.17
C ALA A 11 2.53 0.29 -1.64
N ILE A 12 2.63 0.84 -2.85
CA ILE A 12 3.88 1.40 -3.37
C ILE A 12 4.26 2.70 -2.67
N ALA A 13 3.32 3.63 -2.49
CA ALA A 13 3.58 4.86 -1.74
C ALA A 13 4.01 4.57 -0.29
N LEU A 14 3.38 3.58 0.35
CA LEU A 14 3.70 3.19 1.72
C LEU A 14 5.09 2.55 1.83
N SER A 15 5.51 1.75 0.86
CA SER A 15 6.80 1.03 0.89
C SER A 15 8.00 1.86 0.42
N SER A 16 7.77 2.99 -0.23
CA SER A 16 8.81 3.79 -0.88
C SER A 16 9.06 5.12 -0.18
N VAL A 17 10.13 5.23 0.61
CA VAL A 17 10.48 6.49 1.30
C VAL A 17 10.72 7.68 0.36
N SER A 18 11.10 7.41 -0.89
CA SER A 18 11.29 8.43 -1.94
C SER A 18 10.01 8.78 -2.70
N ASP A 19 8.89 8.10 -2.44
CA ASP A 19 7.62 8.44 -3.07
C ASP A 19 7.07 9.74 -2.47
N LYS A 20 6.62 10.66 -3.33
CA LYS A 20 6.06 11.95 -2.92
C LYS A 20 4.87 11.83 -1.96
N ASN A 21 4.16 10.71 -1.99
CA ASN A 21 3.00 10.44 -1.14
C ASN A 21 3.35 9.60 0.08
N HIS A 22 4.62 9.23 0.31
CA HIS A 22 5.02 8.32 1.38
C HIS A 22 4.49 8.74 2.75
N LEU A 23 4.72 10.01 3.13
CA LEU A 23 4.25 10.54 4.42
C LEU A 23 2.72 10.47 4.55
N LYS A 24 1.98 10.75 3.47
CA LYS A 24 0.52 10.66 3.45
C LYS A 24 0.06 9.21 3.57
N ALA A 25 0.74 8.27 2.90
CA ALA A 25 0.44 6.85 2.98
C ALA A 25 0.66 6.32 4.40
N VAL A 26 1.75 6.72 5.07
CA VAL A 26 2.02 6.40 6.48
C VAL A 26 0.92 6.94 7.41
N GLN A 27 0.51 8.19 7.22
CA GLN A 27 -0.59 8.79 8.01
C GLN A 27 -1.89 8.01 7.86
N ILE A 28 -2.25 7.63 6.64
CA ILE A 28 -3.46 6.83 6.35
C ILE A 28 -3.31 5.43 6.96
N ALA A 29 -2.16 4.77 6.82
CA ALA A 29 -1.91 3.44 7.40
C ALA A 29 -2.13 3.45 8.92
N ASN A 30 -1.57 4.44 9.62
CA ASN A 30 -1.75 4.60 11.07
C ASN A 30 -3.23 4.84 11.45
N GLN A 31 -3.99 5.60 10.65
CA GLN A 31 -5.42 5.80 10.88
C GLN A 31 -6.22 4.51 10.66
N LEU A 32 -5.92 3.76 9.61
CA LEU A 32 -6.57 2.49 9.29
C LEU A 32 -6.34 1.45 10.40
N GLU A 33 -5.10 1.36 10.89
CA GLU A 33 -4.72 0.50 12.02
C GLU A 33 -5.45 0.91 13.30
N LYS A 34 -5.43 2.19 13.67
CA LYS A 34 -6.13 2.72 14.84
C LYS A 34 -7.63 2.43 14.81
N ASN A 35 -8.23 2.49 13.63
CA ASN A 35 -9.65 2.23 13.43
C ASN A 35 -10.00 0.75 13.25
N GLN A 36 -9.01 -0.15 13.32
CA GLN A 36 -9.17 -1.59 13.06
C GLN A 36 -9.88 -1.85 11.72
N THR A 37 -9.49 -1.07 10.71
CA THR A 37 -10.12 -1.14 9.38
C THR A 37 -9.65 -2.41 8.68
N ARG A 38 -10.60 -3.18 8.12
CA ARG A 38 -10.25 -4.39 7.37
C ARG A 38 -9.78 -4.00 5.97
N LEU A 39 -8.55 -4.37 5.63
CA LEU A 39 -8.03 -4.25 4.27
C LEU A 39 -8.46 -5.47 3.45
N VAL A 40 -9.03 -5.23 2.28
CA VAL A 40 -9.35 -6.27 1.29
C VAL A 40 -8.70 -5.94 -0.04
N THR A 41 -8.28 -6.94 -0.79
CA THR A 41 -7.69 -6.75 -2.12
C THR A 41 -8.00 -7.95 -3.01
N THR A 42 -7.56 -7.91 -4.27
CA THR A 42 -7.67 -9.05 -5.20
C THR A 42 -6.32 -9.70 -5.45
N GLN A 43 -6.33 -10.92 -6.02
CA GLN A 43 -5.10 -11.58 -6.47
C GLN A 43 -4.35 -10.79 -7.55
N ALA A 44 -5.08 -10.10 -8.43
CA ALA A 44 -4.47 -9.26 -9.47
C ALA A 44 -3.66 -8.10 -8.87
N ILE A 45 -4.21 -7.42 -7.86
CA ILE A 45 -3.50 -6.35 -7.15
C ILE A 45 -2.29 -6.89 -6.39
N LEU A 46 -2.37 -8.07 -5.77
CA LEU A 46 -1.20 -8.70 -5.14
C LEU A 46 -0.06 -8.96 -6.14
N LEU A 47 -0.39 -9.41 -7.36
CA LEU A 47 0.58 -9.62 -8.43
C LEU A 47 1.20 -8.29 -8.90
N GLU A 48 0.40 -7.24 -9.05
CA GLU A 48 0.89 -5.91 -9.40
C GLU A 48 1.85 -5.34 -8.35
N ILE A 49 1.49 -5.45 -7.07
CA ILE A 49 2.36 -5.04 -5.96
C ILE A 49 3.69 -5.79 -6.01
N GLY A 50 3.66 -7.13 -6.15
CA GLY A 50 4.86 -7.94 -6.25
C GLY A 50 5.77 -7.51 -7.42
N ASN A 51 5.18 -7.30 -8.59
CA ASN A 51 5.91 -6.84 -9.77
C ASN A 51 6.53 -5.45 -9.60
N ALA A 52 5.79 -4.51 -8.99
CA ALA A 52 6.25 -3.15 -8.75
C ALA A 52 7.39 -3.09 -7.71
N LEU A 53 7.34 -3.93 -6.67
CA LEU A 53 8.41 -4.02 -5.66
C LEU A 53 9.64 -4.76 -6.18
N SER A 54 9.48 -5.78 -7.02
CA SER A 54 10.59 -6.55 -7.59
C SER A 54 11.47 -5.69 -8.53
N LYS A 55 10.86 -4.80 -9.31
CA LYS A 55 11.59 -3.90 -10.23
C LYS A 55 12.52 -2.91 -9.55
N LYS A 56 12.40 -2.69 -8.23
CA LYS A 56 13.25 -1.76 -7.47
C LYS A 56 14.64 -2.31 -7.11
N ASN A 57 14.93 -3.59 -7.36
CA ASN A 57 16.21 -4.23 -6.99
C ASN A 57 17.16 -4.50 -8.18
N ILE A 58 17.08 -3.73 -9.27
CA ILE A 58 18.13 -3.71 -10.30
C ILE A 58 18.82 -2.35 -10.24
N GLY A 59 19.72 -2.22 -9.27
CA GLY A 59 20.61 -1.07 -9.07
C GLY A 59 21.94 -1.57 -8.55
#